data_AF-A0A1I4XMA5-F1
#
_entry.id   AF-A0A1I4XMA5-F1
#
_cell.length_a   1.000
_cell.length_b   1.000
_cell.length_c   1.000
_cell.angle_alpha   90.00
_cell.angle_beta   90.00
_cell.angle_gamma   90.00
#
_symmetry.space_group_name_H-M   'P 1'
#
loop_
_entity.id
_entity.type
_entity.pdbx_description
1 polymer ?
#
loop_
_entity_poly.entity_id
_entity_poly.type
_entity_poly.pdbx_seq_one_letter_code
_entity_poly.pdbx_strand_id
1 'polypeptide(L)'
;MPPALIDFAPGDPAPIRTATLWAALATGLLSMFLLGEGVAVNLVFVAVPATLAVYAAGRRAGRRPRPWALVWGAGGLALLTVPALRAAEWPSFLAVVTAFAAGSLALHGGRTWPAVLLGPVGVFTSLVTGPAWAWQGLRERMGGNRNRLAPVLRALLVAAVLLFVFGALFAGADAAFADLLGALVPDVSVSDGPWRFLLLGLGLFGTLAAARTAAAPARWDRIQVPAGRARGRVEWALPLVGLVGLFAVFNAVQLAVLFGGYDAVLKETGQTYAQYARQGFWQLLMATLLTLVVIVVALRWAPRTRSSDRTLVRGVLGTLCALALVVVASAVRRMDMYVEAYGLTRLRISVLTMELWLGLVIVLIMAAGVWGARWLPRAVAAAAVAVVLGFGLVSPDGLIAERNVERYETTGRFDLPYARGLSADAVPALDRLEEPMRSCALWDIKEELDERQHVPWYATSWGEAEARRILDERPPVGDASGPACGELGPEFYR
;
A
#
# COMPACT_ATOMS: atom_id res chain seq x y z
N MET A 1 44.61 8.10 -6.79
CA MET A 1 43.46 8.90 -6.36
C MET A 1 42.19 8.13 -6.69
N PRO A 2 41.41 7.63 -5.71
CA PRO A 2 40.15 6.99 -6.03
C PRO A 2 39.18 8.04 -6.61
N PRO A 3 38.31 7.66 -7.56
CA PRO A 3 37.43 8.60 -8.23
C PRO A 3 36.48 9.21 -7.21
N ALA A 4 36.28 10.51 -7.35
CA ALA A 4 35.43 11.35 -6.51
C ALA A 4 34.17 10.61 -6.02
N LEU A 5 34.05 10.48 -4.70
CA LEU A 5 32.77 10.28 -4.03
C LEU A 5 31.83 11.37 -4.57
N ILE A 6 30.98 10.96 -5.51
CA ILE A 6 29.97 11.81 -6.12
C ILE A 6 29.18 12.44 -4.98
N ASP A 7 29.02 13.76 -5.05
CA ASP A 7 28.40 14.62 -4.05
C ASP A 7 26.88 14.31 -3.95
N PHE A 8 26.57 13.16 -3.36
CA PHE A 8 25.23 12.68 -2.98
C PHE A 8 24.78 13.29 -1.66
N ALA A 9 25.71 13.89 -0.91
CA ALA A 9 25.46 14.43 0.41
C ALA A 9 24.34 15.49 0.32
N PRO A 10 23.34 15.40 1.22
CA PRO A 10 22.39 16.49 1.37
C PRO A 10 23.17 17.77 1.72
N GLY A 11 22.80 18.89 1.11
CA GLY A 11 23.40 20.18 1.46
C GLY A 11 23.07 20.59 2.89
N ASP A 12 23.69 21.66 3.39
CA ASP A 12 23.43 22.11 4.76
C ASP A 12 21.95 22.53 4.94
N PRO A 13 21.22 21.91 5.88
CA PRO A 13 19.83 22.24 6.10
C PRO A 13 19.69 23.62 6.76
N ALA A 14 18.67 24.36 6.36
CA ALA A 14 18.29 25.59 7.05
C ALA A 14 18.00 25.32 8.55
N PRO A 15 18.18 26.33 9.43
CA PRO A 15 17.93 26.16 10.86
C PRO A 15 16.46 25.80 11.12
N ILE A 16 16.25 24.76 11.93
CA ILE A 16 14.92 24.22 12.28
C ILE A 16 14.01 25.29 12.89
N ARG A 17 12.71 25.33 12.56
CA ARG A 17 11.75 26.27 13.20
C ARG A 17 11.17 25.68 14.50
N THR A 18 10.74 26.56 15.40
CA THR A 18 9.96 26.17 16.60
C THR A 18 8.70 25.42 16.23
N ALA A 19 8.00 25.85 15.16
CA ALA A 19 6.84 25.14 14.63
C ALA A 19 7.16 23.70 14.20
N THR A 20 8.33 23.46 13.59
CA THR A 20 8.76 22.10 13.19
C THR A 20 9.07 21.22 14.41
N LEU A 21 9.68 21.79 15.45
CA LEU A 21 9.93 21.08 16.71
C LEU A 21 8.62 20.72 17.43
N TRP A 22 7.69 21.66 17.54
CA TRP A 22 6.38 21.41 18.15
C TRP A 22 5.55 20.40 17.36
N ALA A 23 5.57 20.48 16.03
CA ALA A 23 4.87 19.51 15.18
C ALA A 23 5.50 18.11 15.27
N ALA A 24 6.83 18.00 15.35
CA ALA A 24 7.49 16.71 15.56
C ALA A 24 7.20 16.14 16.95
N LEU A 25 7.18 16.97 18.00
CA LEU A 25 6.78 16.57 19.34
C LEU A 25 5.31 16.12 19.38
N ALA A 26 4.41 16.89 18.78
CA ALA A 26 3.00 16.53 18.66
C ALA A 26 2.83 15.20 17.92
N THR A 27 3.58 14.98 16.84
CA THR A 27 3.57 13.69 16.12
C THR A 27 4.03 12.56 17.03
N GLY A 28 5.14 12.70 17.74
CA GLY A 28 5.64 11.69 18.68
C GLY A 28 4.66 11.38 19.81
N LEU A 29 4.04 12.41 20.40
CA LEU A 29 3.01 12.22 21.43
C LEU A 29 1.77 11.53 20.88
N LEU A 30 1.26 11.93 19.72
CA LEU A 30 0.12 11.25 19.09
C LEU A 30 0.47 9.80 18.72
N SER A 31 1.69 9.53 18.22
CA SER A 31 2.14 8.16 17.98
C SER A 31 2.17 7.33 19.27
N MET A 32 2.65 7.91 20.37
CA MET A 32 2.71 7.26 21.69
C MET A 32 1.33 6.87 22.21
N PHE A 33 0.36 7.79 22.14
CA PHE A 33 -0.95 7.61 22.75
C PHE A 33 -1.94 6.88 21.85
N LEU A 34 -1.87 7.08 20.53
CA LEU A 34 -2.89 6.58 19.60
C LEU A 34 -2.51 5.25 18.96
N LEU A 35 -1.27 5.11 18.46
CA LEU A 35 -0.90 3.92 17.66
C LEU A 35 -0.73 2.63 18.48
N GLY A 36 -0.69 2.74 19.81
CA GLY A 36 -0.65 1.57 20.70
C GLY A 36 -1.96 0.79 20.73
N GLU A 37 -3.09 1.45 20.45
CA GLU A 37 -4.43 0.87 20.55
C GLU A 37 -5.00 0.44 19.19
N GLY A 38 -4.41 0.91 18.09
CA GLY A 38 -4.79 0.55 16.73
C GLY A 38 -4.28 1.54 15.69
N VAL A 39 -4.28 1.13 14.42
CA VAL A 39 -3.74 1.93 13.30
C VAL A 39 -4.78 2.77 12.58
N ALA A 40 -6.08 2.51 12.74
CA ALA A 40 -7.22 3.03 11.96
C ALA A 40 -7.19 4.55 11.66
N VAL A 41 -8.00 5.36 12.34
CA VAL A 41 -8.00 6.84 12.15
C VAL A 41 -6.73 7.46 12.74
N ASN A 42 -6.14 6.79 13.72
CA ASN A 42 -4.90 7.17 14.40
C ASN A 42 -3.75 7.51 13.44
N LEU A 43 -3.54 6.75 12.37
CA LEU A 43 -2.49 7.05 11.39
C LEU A 43 -2.69 8.40 10.70
N VAL A 44 -3.93 8.78 10.41
CA VAL A 44 -4.25 10.08 9.80
C VAL A 44 -3.95 11.20 10.79
N PHE A 45 -4.35 11.05 12.06
CA PHE A 45 -4.04 12.02 13.11
C PHE A 45 -2.55 12.21 13.33
N VAL A 46 -1.75 11.14 13.23
CA VAL A 46 -0.28 11.20 13.32
C VAL A 46 0.33 11.84 12.05
N ALA A 47 -0.22 11.55 10.87
CA ALA A 47 0.32 12.03 9.60
C ALA A 47 0.15 13.55 9.38
N VAL A 48 -0.89 14.16 9.94
CA VAL A 48 -1.17 15.60 9.81
C VAL A 48 -0.04 16.47 10.38
N PRO A 49 0.35 16.38 11.67
CA PRO A 49 1.45 17.18 12.21
C PRO A 49 2.80 16.83 11.56
N ALA A 50 3.03 15.57 11.18
CA ALA A 50 4.22 15.19 10.42
C ALA A 50 4.31 15.95 9.09
N THR A 51 3.20 16.03 8.35
CA THR A 51 3.11 16.74 7.07
C THR A 51 3.31 18.24 7.26
N LEU A 52 2.75 18.82 8.33
CA LEU A 52 2.96 20.23 8.68
C LEU A 52 4.44 20.52 9.03
N ALA A 53 5.11 19.62 9.76
CA ALA A 53 6.53 19.73 10.09
C ALA A 53 7.40 19.74 8.81
N VAL A 54 7.11 18.82 7.88
CA VAL A 54 7.74 18.72 6.56
C VAL A 54 7.53 19.99 5.74
N TYR A 55 6.29 20.49 5.65
CA TYR A 55 5.97 21.71 4.92
C TYR A 55 6.68 22.94 5.50
N ALA A 56 6.66 23.10 6.83
CA ALA A 56 7.33 24.20 7.52
C ALA A 56 8.85 24.18 7.31
N ALA A 57 9.47 23.01 7.36
CA ALA A 57 10.90 22.84 7.12
C ALA A 57 11.29 23.15 5.66
N GLY A 58 10.53 22.64 4.69
CA GLY A 58 10.73 22.92 3.27
C GLY A 58 10.57 24.41 2.92
N ARG A 59 9.53 25.07 3.44
CA ARG A 59 9.31 26.52 3.27
C ARG A 59 10.47 27.34 3.83
N ARG A 60 11.03 26.95 4.97
CA ARG A 60 12.17 27.64 5.60
C ARG A 60 13.43 27.56 4.75
N ALA A 61 13.64 26.43 4.07
CA ALA A 61 14.72 26.24 3.11
C ALA A 61 14.47 26.95 1.76
N GLY A 62 13.46 27.82 1.66
CA GLY A 62 13.13 28.56 0.43
C GLY A 62 12.48 27.70 -0.66
N ARG A 63 12.05 26.48 -0.34
CA ARG A 63 11.46 25.55 -1.31
C ARG A 63 9.94 25.74 -1.38
N ARG A 64 9.42 25.90 -2.59
CA ARG A 64 7.99 25.78 -2.87
C ARG A 64 7.64 24.33 -3.21
N PRO A 65 6.50 23.80 -2.72
CA PRO A 65 6.09 22.45 -3.07
C PRO A 65 5.87 22.37 -4.58
N ARG A 66 6.56 21.44 -5.24
CA ARG A 66 6.37 21.16 -6.66
C ARG A 66 5.01 20.45 -6.84
N PRO A 67 4.31 20.61 -7.97
CA PRO A 67 3.01 19.96 -8.19
C PRO A 67 3.05 18.44 -7.94
N TRP A 68 4.08 17.76 -8.46
CA TRP A 68 4.27 16.33 -8.23
C TRP A 68 4.54 15.96 -6.76
N ALA A 69 5.18 16.83 -5.97
CA ALA A 69 5.36 16.56 -4.55
C ALA A 69 4.02 16.62 -3.80
N LEU A 70 3.12 17.50 -4.22
CA LEU A 70 1.76 17.54 -3.70
C LEU A 70 0.96 16.31 -4.09
N VAL A 71 1.08 15.84 -5.35
CA VAL A 71 0.44 14.59 -5.80
C VAL A 71 0.90 13.40 -4.95
N TRP A 72 2.21 13.27 -4.71
CA TRP A 72 2.73 12.20 -3.87
C TRP A 72 2.31 12.32 -2.40
N GLY A 73 2.31 13.54 -1.84
CA GLY A 73 1.86 13.79 -0.47
C GLY A 73 0.37 13.49 -0.30
N ALA A 74 -0.47 13.94 -1.23
CA ALA A 74 -1.90 13.67 -1.24
C ALA A 74 -2.19 12.18 -1.44
N GLY A 75 -1.48 11.50 -2.36
CA GLY A 75 -1.60 10.06 -2.55
C GLY A 75 -1.17 9.27 -1.32
N GLY A 76 -0.10 9.69 -0.64
CA GLY A 76 0.32 9.10 0.64
C GLY A 76 -0.73 9.27 1.74
N LEU A 77 -1.31 10.47 1.89
CA LEU A 77 -2.39 10.71 2.86
C LEU A 77 -3.65 9.91 2.52
N ALA A 78 -4.03 9.81 1.25
CA ALA A 78 -5.15 9.00 0.80
C ALA A 78 -4.95 7.51 1.08
N LEU A 79 -3.72 7.00 0.93
CA LEU A 79 -3.41 5.62 1.32
C LEU A 79 -3.57 5.38 2.82
N LEU A 80 -3.22 6.37 3.65
CA LEU A 80 -3.40 6.28 5.11
C LEU A 80 -4.86 6.34 5.56
N THR A 81 -5.83 6.64 4.68
CA THR A 81 -7.26 6.51 5.02
C THR A 81 -7.75 5.06 4.86
N VAL A 82 -7.02 4.18 4.17
CA VAL A 82 -7.43 2.78 3.99
C VAL A 82 -7.63 2.06 5.33
N PRO A 83 -6.69 2.09 6.30
CA PRO A 83 -6.89 1.45 7.61
C PRO A 83 -8.02 2.07 8.43
N ALA A 84 -8.36 3.34 8.20
CA ALA A 84 -9.49 3.99 8.84
C ALA A 84 -10.84 3.51 8.27
N LEU A 85 -10.86 3.15 6.99
CA LEU A 85 -12.09 2.76 6.29
C LEU A 85 -12.32 1.25 6.29
N ARG A 86 -11.26 0.44 6.25
CA ARG A 86 -11.33 -1.00 6.00
C ARG A 86 -10.70 -1.80 7.15
N ALA A 87 -11.37 -2.88 7.53
CA ALA A 87 -10.94 -3.77 8.60
C ALA A 87 -9.80 -4.70 8.17
N ALA A 88 -9.68 -4.98 6.87
CA ALA A 88 -8.65 -5.89 6.37
C ALA A 88 -7.24 -5.35 6.67
N GLU A 89 -6.43 -6.11 7.42
CA GLU A 89 -5.08 -5.69 7.80
C GLU A 89 -4.08 -5.77 6.64
N TRP A 90 -4.20 -6.77 5.77
CA TRP A 90 -3.23 -7.02 4.71
C TRP A 90 -3.21 -5.93 3.61
N PRO A 91 -4.34 -5.35 3.14
CA PRO A 91 -4.32 -4.22 2.22
C PRO A 91 -3.92 -2.93 2.94
N SER A 92 -4.27 -2.81 4.23
CA SER A 92 -3.85 -1.71 5.10
C SER A 92 -2.33 -1.65 5.24
N PHE A 93 -1.67 -2.80 5.44
CA PHE A 93 -0.22 -2.90 5.44
C PHE A 93 0.39 -2.45 4.11
N LEU A 94 -0.13 -2.93 2.99
CA LEU A 94 0.31 -2.51 1.66
C LEU A 94 0.13 -0.99 1.45
N ALA A 95 -0.99 -0.44 1.92
CA ALA A 95 -1.28 0.99 1.83
C ALA A 95 -0.28 1.82 2.65
N VAL A 96 0.03 1.42 3.88
CA VAL A 96 1.00 2.11 4.75
C VAL A 96 2.41 2.07 4.15
N VAL A 97 2.87 0.91 3.66
CA VAL A 97 4.19 0.77 3.01
C VAL A 97 4.25 1.64 1.75
N THR A 98 3.19 1.65 0.95
CA THR A 98 3.09 2.46 -0.26
C THR A 98 3.01 3.96 0.06
N ALA A 99 2.34 4.33 1.15
CA ALA A 99 2.27 5.71 1.65
C ALA A 99 3.65 6.21 2.07
N PHE A 100 4.46 5.37 2.72
CA PHE A 100 5.85 5.69 3.05
C PHE A 100 6.69 5.90 1.77
N ALA A 101 6.55 5.02 0.77
CA ALA A 101 7.24 5.17 -0.50
C ALA A 101 6.83 6.46 -1.25
N ALA A 102 5.52 6.76 -1.30
CA ALA A 102 4.99 8.01 -1.85
C ALA A 102 5.48 9.24 -1.08
N GLY A 103 5.47 9.20 0.26
CA GLY A 103 6.02 10.26 1.11
C GLY A 103 7.50 10.53 0.83
N SER A 104 8.30 9.47 0.65
CA SER A 104 9.70 9.64 0.24
C SER A 104 9.85 10.31 -1.13
N LEU A 105 9.00 9.97 -2.10
CA LEU A 105 8.97 10.64 -3.40
C LEU A 105 8.52 12.10 -3.30
N ALA A 106 7.60 12.43 -2.38
CA ALA A 106 7.19 13.80 -2.10
C ALA A 106 8.37 14.65 -1.57
N LEU A 107 9.22 14.05 -0.73
CA LEU A 107 10.40 14.71 -0.14
C LEU A 107 11.52 14.93 -1.17
N HIS A 108 11.89 13.88 -1.92
CA HIS A 108 13.03 13.91 -2.83
C HIS A 108 12.69 14.49 -4.22
N GLY A 109 11.45 14.34 -4.67
CA GLY A 109 10.95 14.87 -5.95
C GLY A 109 11.56 14.21 -7.20
N GLY A 110 12.08 13.00 -7.06
CA GLY A 110 12.80 12.25 -8.10
C GLY A 110 12.07 12.12 -9.43
N ARG A 111 12.81 12.15 -10.54
CA ARG A 111 12.33 11.90 -11.92
C ARG A 111 12.85 10.59 -12.50
N THR A 112 13.95 10.09 -11.97
CA THR A 112 14.69 8.96 -12.54
C THR A 112 14.37 7.66 -11.81
N TRP A 113 14.66 6.52 -12.45
CA TRP A 113 14.51 5.20 -11.84
C TRP A 113 15.26 5.06 -10.50
N PRO A 114 16.53 5.49 -10.36
CA PRO A 114 17.21 5.47 -9.07
C PRO A 114 16.48 6.28 -8.00
N ALA A 115 15.91 7.43 -8.36
CA ALA A 115 15.21 8.26 -7.38
C ALA A 115 13.87 7.65 -6.93
N VAL A 116 13.17 6.94 -7.81
CA VAL A 116 11.95 6.18 -7.46
C VAL A 116 12.27 4.98 -6.58
N LEU A 117 13.30 4.20 -6.94
CA LEU A 117 13.62 2.94 -6.26
C LEU A 117 14.41 3.13 -4.96
N LEU A 118 15.36 4.08 -4.93
CA LEU A 118 16.24 4.34 -3.78
C LEU A 118 15.74 5.48 -2.88
N GLY A 119 14.73 6.24 -3.32
CA GLY A 119 14.13 7.30 -2.53
C GLY A 119 13.80 6.86 -1.09
N PRO A 120 13.08 5.74 -0.89
CA PRO A 120 12.77 5.24 0.45
C PRO A 120 14.00 5.01 1.34
N VAL A 121 15.10 4.47 0.77
CA VAL A 121 16.37 4.24 1.47
C VAL A 121 16.98 5.55 1.99
N GLY A 122 16.81 6.64 1.24
CA GLY A 122 17.30 7.96 1.65
C GLY A 122 16.67 8.50 2.93
N VAL A 123 15.42 8.15 3.22
CA VAL A 123 14.75 8.57 4.46
C VAL A 123 15.40 7.91 5.68
N PHE A 124 15.85 6.66 5.56
CA PHE A 124 16.54 5.96 6.65
C PHE A 124 17.87 6.62 7.02
N THR A 125 18.62 7.13 6.06
CA THR A 125 19.86 7.90 6.35
C THR A 125 19.57 9.19 7.12
N SER A 126 18.36 9.72 6.99
CA SER A 126 17.91 10.92 7.70
C SER A 126 17.44 10.63 9.13
N LEU A 127 17.22 9.36 9.51
CA LEU A 127 16.84 8.98 10.88
C LEU A 127 17.93 9.31 11.90
N VAL A 128 19.20 9.21 11.53
CA VAL A 128 20.33 9.54 12.42
C VAL A 128 20.64 11.04 12.37
N THR A 129 20.57 11.65 11.18
CA THR A 129 20.98 13.04 10.98
C THR A 129 19.89 14.07 11.32
N GLY A 130 18.62 13.67 11.32
CA GLY A 130 17.46 14.48 11.71
C GLY A 130 17.50 14.92 13.19
N PRO A 131 17.65 13.99 14.14
CA PRO A 131 17.77 14.31 15.57
C PRO A 131 18.99 15.19 15.87
N ALA A 132 20.14 14.92 15.25
CA ALA A 132 21.34 15.74 15.41
C ALA A 132 21.11 17.19 14.95
N TRP A 133 20.41 17.40 13.83
CA TRP A 133 20.02 18.72 13.34
C TRP A 133 19.02 19.43 14.26
N ALA A 134 18.03 18.71 14.77
CA ALA A 134 17.08 19.26 15.73
C ALA A 134 17.79 19.70 17.03
N TRP A 135 18.72 18.89 17.51
CA TRP A 135 19.52 19.15 18.71
C TRP A 135 20.45 20.36 18.56
N GLN A 136 21.17 20.47 17.44
CA GLN A 136 21.99 21.64 17.12
C GLN A 136 21.14 22.92 17.07
N GLY A 137 20.01 22.88 16.35
CA GLY A 137 19.09 24.01 16.27
C GLY A 137 18.43 24.37 17.61
N LEU A 138 18.26 23.41 18.53
CA LEU A 138 17.78 23.66 19.88
C LEU A 138 18.86 24.30 20.76
N ARG A 139 20.11 23.81 20.70
CA ARG A 139 21.27 24.37 21.43
C ARG A 139 21.53 25.83 21.06
N GLU A 140 21.55 26.16 19.77
CA GLU A 140 21.74 27.53 19.28
C GLU A 140 20.67 28.50 19.81
N ARG A 141 19.44 28.01 20.04
CA ARG A 141 18.32 28.80 20.56
C ARG A 141 18.33 28.94 22.08
N MET A 142 18.71 27.88 22.79
CA MET A 142 18.84 27.91 24.25
C MET A 142 19.96 28.84 24.71
N GLY A 143 21.00 29.04 23.89
CA GLY A 143 22.08 29.99 24.15
C GLY A 143 21.68 31.47 24.15
N GLY A 144 20.56 31.86 23.52
CA GLY A 144 20.18 33.27 23.35
C GLY A 144 18.88 33.73 24.01
N ASN A 145 17.99 32.83 24.46
CA ASN A 145 16.58 33.22 24.66
C ASN A 145 15.81 32.49 25.80
N ARG A 146 16.50 32.15 26.90
CA ARG A 146 15.91 31.48 28.10
C ARG A 146 14.67 32.21 28.65
N ASN A 147 14.58 33.53 28.46
CA ASN A 147 13.49 34.37 28.95
C ASN A 147 12.14 34.27 28.18
N ARG A 148 12.08 33.74 26.95
CA ARG A 148 10.78 33.64 26.22
C ARG A 148 10.12 32.26 26.28
N LEU A 149 10.87 31.20 26.62
CA LEU A 149 10.31 29.84 26.74
C LEU A 149 9.66 29.61 28.11
N ALA A 150 10.17 30.24 29.18
CA ALA A 150 9.64 30.09 30.52
C ALA A 150 8.17 30.52 30.67
N PRO A 151 7.70 31.65 30.09
CA PRO A 151 6.29 32.02 30.16
C PRO A 151 5.37 31.04 29.44
N VAL A 152 5.80 30.50 28.30
CA VAL A 152 5.00 29.54 27.50
C VAL A 152 4.88 28.21 28.23
N LEU A 153 5.99 27.68 28.77
CA LEU A 153 5.97 26.45 29.56
C LEU A 153 5.13 26.62 30.83
N ARG A 154 5.21 27.78 31.49
CA ARG A 154 4.40 28.09 32.66
C ARG A 154 2.91 28.16 32.30
N ALA A 155 2.56 28.80 31.19
CA ALA A 155 1.19 28.86 30.70
C ALA A 155 0.64 27.47 30.33
N LEU A 156 1.44 26.63 29.66
CA LEU A 156 1.08 25.24 29.35
C LEU A 156 0.88 24.40 30.60
N LEU A 157 1.77 24.52 31.60
CA LEU A 157 1.64 23.83 32.87
C LEU A 157 0.37 24.26 33.62
N VAL A 158 0.12 25.56 33.70
CA VAL A 158 -1.09 26.09 34.34
C VAL A 158 -2.35 25.61 33.60
N ALA A 159 -2.35 25.66 32.27
CA ALA A 159 -3.46 25.14 31.46
C ALA A 159 -3.69 23.64 31.68
N ALA A 160 -2.61 22.83 31.72
CA ALA A 160 -2.71 21.40 31.99
C ALA A 160 -3.27 21.11 33.38
N VAL A 161 -2.80 21.82 34.42
CA VAL A 161 -3.34 21.71 35.78
C VAL A 161 -4.81 22.10 35.83
N LEU A 162 -5.19 23.21 35.18
CA LEU A 162 -6.58 23.65 35.12
C LEU A 162 -7.46 22.61 34.40
N LEU A 163 -7.06 22.13 33.23
CA LEU A 163 -7.80 21.12 32.49
C LEU A 163 -7.93 19.80 33.26
N PHE A 164 -6.88 19.40 33.98
CA PHE A 164 -6.93 18.21 34.83
C PHE A 164 -7.91 18.39 35.99
N VAL A 165 -7.81 19.50 36.74
CA VAL A 165 -8.67 19.77 37.89
C VAL A 165 -10.13 19.90 37.47
N PHE A 166 -10.43 20.71 36.45
CA PHE A 166 -11.79 20.90 35.96
C PHE A 166 -12.31 19.65 35.25
N GLY A 167 -11.48 18.96 34.46
CA GLY A 167 -11.84 17.71 33.80
C GLY A 167 -12.21 16.61 34.80
N ALA A 168 -11.40 16.43 35.85
CA ALA A 168 -11.69 15.47 36.92
C ALA A 168 -12.92 15.87 37.75
N LEU A 169 -13.11 17.17 38.03
CA LEU A 169 -14.28 17.66 38.75
C LEU A 169 -15.56 17.44 37.94
N PHE A 170 -15.55 17.74 36.64
CA PHE A 170 -16.69 17.54 35.75
C PHE A 170 -16.97 16.04 35.53
N ALA A 171 -15.93 15.19 35.40
CA ALA A 171 -16.10 13.74 35.35
C ALA A 171 -16.71 13.17 36.64
N GLY A 172 -16.32 13.72 37.80
CA GLY A 172 -16.91 13.33 39.08
C GLY A 172 -18.33 13.84 39.30
N ALA A 173 -18.72 14.93 38.61
CA ALA A 173 -20.03 15.57 38.78
C ALA A 173 -21.09 15.05 37.80
N ASP A 174 -20.70 14.58 36.62
CA ASP A 174 -21.62 14.18 35.56
C ASP A 174 -21.16 12.88 34.89
N ALA A 175 -22.01 11.84 34.95
CA ALA A 175 -21.71 10.53 34.41
C ALA A 175 -21.59 10.53 32.87
N ALA A 176 -22.39 11.35 32.16
CA ALA A 176 -22.29 11.45 30.71
C ALA A 176 -20.99 12.15 30.28
N PHE A 177 -20.53 13.15 31.05
CA PHE A 177 -19.23 13.77 30.82
C PHE A 177 -18.07 12.82 31.17
N ALA A 178 -18.22 12.00 32.21
CA ALA A 178 -17.26 10.95 32.55
C ALA A 178 -17.12 9.92 31.43
N ASP A 179 -18.24 9.43 30.91
CA ASP A 179 -18.28 8.49 29.78
C ASP A 179 -17.68 9.12 28.51
N LEU A 180 -17.99 10.38 28.24
CA LEU A 180 -17.40 11.11 27.11
C LEU A 180 -15.87 11.26 27.26
N LEU A 181 -15.38 11.60 28.45
CA LEU A 181 -13.94 11.68 28.71
C LEU A 181 -13.26 10.31 28.61
N GLY A 182 -13.88 9.25 29.14
CA GLY A 182 -13.39 7.88 29.01
C GLY A 182 -13.31 7.42 27.55
N ALA A 183 -14.27 7.83 26.71
CA ALA A 183 -14.26 7.53 25.28
C ALA A 183 -13.26 8.37 24.46
N LEU A 184 -12.82 9.54 24.96
CA LEU A 184 -11.90 10.44 24.26
C LEU A 184 -10.44 10.30 24.70
N VAL A 185 -10.19 9.92 25.95
CA VAL A 185 -8.84 9.87 26.53
C VAL A 185 -8.27 8.45 26.37
N PRO A 186 -7.11 8.28 25.70
CA PRO A 186 -6.46 6.98 25.56
C PRO A 186 -6.07 6.36 26.90
N ASP A 187 -6.21 5.05 27.01
CA ASP A 187 -6.02 4.34 28.27
C ASP A 187 -4.53 4.19 28.57
N VAL A 188 -4.01 5.02 29.48
CA VAL A 188 -2.56 5.03 29.75
C VAL A 188 -2.16 3.92 30.74
N SER A 189 -2.19 2.65 30.30
CA SER A 189 -1.57 1.53 31.02
C SER A 189 -0.05 1.74 31.21
N VAL A 190 0.46 1.44 32.42
CA VAL A 190 1.89 1.55 32.78
C VAL A 190 2.71 0.36 32.24
N SER A 191 2.07 -0.79 32.01
CA SER A 191 2.69 -2.01 31.49
C SER A 191 3.15 -1.87 30.03
N ASP A 192 2.47 -1.05 29.22
CA ASP A 192 2.81 -0.83 27.80
C ASP A 192 3.89 0.24 27.59
N GLY A 193 4.51 0.70 28.68
CA GLY A 193 5.51 1.78 28.68
C GLY A 193 6.58 1.62 27.59
N PRO A 194 7.31 0.50 27.50
CA PRO A 194 8.39 0.32 26.51
C PRO A 194 7.91 0.46 25.05
N TRP A 195 6.76 -0.11 24.73
CA TRP A 195 6.18 -0.05 23.39
C TRP A 195 5.75 1.38 23.02
N ARG A 196 5.12 2.08 23.96
CA ARG A 196 4.70 3.48 23.78
C ARG A 196 5.87 4.42 23.61
N PHE A 197 6.95 4.24 24.37
CA PHE A 197 8.19 5.02 24.17
C PHE A 197 8.86 4.72 22.82
N LEU A 198 8.78 3.48 22.33
CA LEU A 198 9.22 3.15 20.97
C LEU A 198 8.39 3.88 19.91
N LEU A 199 7.07 3.90 20.04
CA LEU A 199 6.17 4.64 19.15
C LEU A 199 6.41 6.16 19.21
N LEU A 200 6.67 6.70 20.40
CA LEU A 200 7.08 8.10 20.58
C LEU A 200 8.36 8.39 19.79
N GLY A 201 9.38 7.54 19.97
CA GLY A 201 10.65 7.64 19.26
C GLY A 201 10.47 7.56 17.75
N LEU A 202 9.68 6.60 17.26
CA LEU A 202 9.41 6.41 15.84
C LEU A 202 8.71 7.64 15.23
N GLY A 203 7.65 8.14 15.88
CA GLY A 203 6.92 9.33 15.43
C GLY A 203 7.76 10.59 15.46
N LEU A 204 8.47 10.83 16.57
CA LEU A 204 9.32 12.02 16.75
C LEU A 204 10.52 12.00 15.79
N PHE A 205 11.35 10.96 15.85
CA PHE A 205 12.57 10.88 15.04
C PHE A 205 12.26 10.67 13.56
N GLY A 206 11.21 9.93 13.22
CA GLY A 206 10.71 9.80 11.84
C GLY A 206 10.28 11.15 11.26
N THR A 207 9.55 11.97 12.03
CA THR A 207 9.14 13.31 11.60
C THR A 207 10.32 14.26 11.46
N LEU A 208 11.27 14.22 12.40
CA LEU A 208 12.50 15.03 12.31
C LEU A 208 13.36 14.62 11.11
N ALA A 209 13.45 13.32 10.81
CA ALA A 209 14.11 12.80 9.62
C ALA A 209 13.44 13.32 8.36
N ALA A 210 12.11 13.18 8.23
CA ALA A 210 11.35 13.67 7.09
C ALA A 210 11.46 15.19 6.93
N ALA A 211 11.39 15.96 8.02
CA ALA A 211 11.55 17.41 8.02
C ALA A 211 12.97 17.83 7.58
N ARG A 212 14.01 17.11 8.03
CA ARG A 212 15.39 17.32 7.56
C ARG A 212 15.49 17.02 6.07
N THR A 213 14.96 15.89 5.60
CA THR A 213 14.95 15.55 4.18
C THR A 213 14.21 16.60 3.35
N ALA A 214 13.13 17.20 3.88
CA ALA A 214 12.41 18.28 3.22
C ALA A 214 13.26 19.58 3.12
N ALA A 215 14.03 19.88 4.17
CA ALA A 215 14.93 21.03 4.22
C ALA A 215 16.15 20.84 3.30
N ALA A 216 16.74 19.65 3.27
CA ALA A 216 17.92 19.29 2.49
C ALA A 216 17.78 17.88 1.89
N PRO A 217 17.03 17.72 0.77
CA PRO A 217 16.83 16.41 0.18
C PRO A 217 18.08 15.92 -0.53
N ALA A 218 18.34 14.62 -0.40
CA ALA A 218 19.35 13.94 -1.19
C ALA A 218 18.98 14.00 -2.68
N ARG A 219 19.97 14.27 -3.53
CA ARG A 219 19.75 14.46 -4.97
C ARG A 219 19.94 13.13 -5.71
N TRP A 220 19.06 12.17 -5.47
CA TRP A 220 19.09 10.85 -6.13
C TRP A 220 19.02 10.93 -7.66
N ASP A 221 18.43 12.01 -8.20
CA ASP A 221 18.42 12.30 -9.65
C ASP A 221 19.82 12.48 -10.25
N ARG A 222 20.85 12.76 -9.43
CA ARG A 222 22.25 12.87 -9.87
C ARG A 222 22.93 11.52 -10.04
N ILE A 223 22.32 10.41 -9.59
CA ILE A 223 22.83 9.06 -9.87
C ILE A 223 22.73 8.85 -11.37
N GLN A 224 23.87 8.99 -12.04
CA GLN A 224 24.01 8.62 -13.43
C GLN A 224 24.25 7.11 -13.48
N VAL A 225 23.22 6.37 -13.88
CA VAL A 225 23.41 4.97 -14.26
C VAL A 225 24.14 4.97 -15.60
N PRO A 226 25.36 4.39 -15.71
CA PRO A 226 26.09 4.36 -16.97
C PRO A 226 25.22 3.76 -18.07
N ALA A 227 25.18 4.43 -19.22
CA ALA A 227 24.49 3.90 -20.39
C ALA A 227 25.11 2.54 -20.76
N GLY A 228 24.26 1.55 -21.06
CA GLY A 228 24.74 0.25 -21.50
C GLY A 228 25.53 0.36 -22.81
N ARG A 229 26.52 -0.52 -22.98
CA ARG A 229 27.24 -0.66 -24.26
C ARG A 229 26.25 -1.07 -25.34
N ALA A 230 26.15 -0.27 -26.41
CA ALA A 230 25.34 -0.60 -27.56
C ALA A 230 25.96 -1.82 -28.28
N ARG A 231 25.17 -2.85 -28.55
CA ARG A 231 25.59 -4.02 -29.33
C ARG A 231 25.24 -3.87 -30.81
N GLY A 232 25.83 -4.73 -31.63
CA GLY A 232 25.50 -4.81 -33.06
C GLY A 232 24.03 -5.16 -33.28
N ARG A 233 23.47 -4.73 -34.42
CA ARG A 233 22.05 -4.96 -34.76
C ARG A 233 21.67 -6.43 -34.71
N VAL A 234 22.51 -7.31 -35.25
CA VAL A 234 22.22 -8.75 -35.34
C VAL A 234 22.25 -9.39 -33.95
N GLU A 235 23.28 -9.11 -33.15
CA GLU A 235 23.41 -9.62 -31.76
C GLU A 235 22.23 -9.21 -30.87
N TRP A 236 21.64 -8.04 -31.13
CA TRP A 236 20.49 -7.54 -30.37
C TRP A 236 19.15 -8.02 -30.93
N ALA A 237 18.96 -7.94 -32.25
CA ALA A 237 17.67 -8.21 -32.88
C ALA A 237 17.38 -9.71 -33.00
N LEU A 238 18.38 -10.55 -33.31
CA LEU A 238 18.18 -11.97 -33.52
C LEU A 238 17.50 -12.68 -32.33
N PRO A 239 17.98 -12.57 -31.07
CA PRO A 239 17.31 -13.22 -29.94
C PRO A 239 15.91 -12.64 -29.67
N LEU A 240 15.71 -11.33 -29.85
CA LEU A 240 14.43 -10.68 -29.61
C LEU A 240 13.38 -11.01 -30.67
N VAL A 241 13.78 -11.10 -31.95
CA VAL A 241 12.90 -11.53 -33.04
C VAL A 241 12.55 -13.00 -32.88
N GLY A 242 13.50 -13.85 -32.47
CA GLY A 242 13.22 -15.24 -32.10
C GLY A 242 12.19 -15.34 -30.98
N LEU A 243 12.33 -14.51 -29.93
CA LEU A 243 11.37 -14.44 -28.84
C LEU A 243 9.99 -13.94 -29.29
N VAL A 244 9.94 -12.92 -30.15
CA VAL A 244 8.69 -12.44 -30.76
C VAL A 244 8.01 -13.54 -31.57
N GLY A 245 8.77 -14.31 -32.36
CA GLY A 245 8.26 -15.47 -33.10
C GLY A 245 7.67 -16.52 -32.16
N LEU A 246 8.37 -16.84 -31.07
CA LEU A 246 7.87 -17.79 -30.06
C LEU A 246 6.56 -17.31 -29.42
N PHE A 247 6.50 -16.04 -29.00
CA PHE A 247 5.29 -15.44 -28.44
C PHE A 247 4.15 -15.41 -29.46
N ALA A 248 4.43 -15.13 -30.72
CA ALA A 248 3.43 -15.13 -31.78
C ALA A 248 2.85 -16.53 -32.01
N VAL A 249 3.69 -17.57 -32.06
CA VAL A 249 3.23 -18.97 -32.17
C VAL A 249 2.41 -19.36 -30.95
N PHE A 250 2.88 -19.05 -29.74
CA PHE A 250 2.15 -19.33 -28.51
C PHE A 250 0.78 -18.64 -28.48
N ASN A 251 0.72 -17.35 -28.80
CA ASN A 251 -0.52 -16.59 -28.87
C ASN A 251 -1.45 -17.11 -29.96
N ALA A 252 -0.93 -17.53 -31.12
CA ALA A 252 -1.73 -18.13 -32.18
C ALA A 252 -2.39 -19.43 -31.71
N VAL A 253 -1.66 -20.30 -30.99
CA VAL A 253 -2.23 -21.51 -30.38
C VAL A 253 -3.30 -21.14 -29.35
N GLN A 254 -3.03 -20.17 -28.48
CA GLN A 254 -4.01 -19.76 -27.47
C GLN A 254 -5.29 -19.17 -28.08
N LEU A 255 -5.16 -18.34 -29.11
CA LEU A 255 -6.31 -17.78 -29.83
C LEU A 255 -7.08 -18.88 -30.57
N ALA A 256 -6.39 -19.85 -31.17
CA ALA A 256 -7.03 -21.00 -31.82
C ALA A 256 -7.82 -21.85 -30.82
N VAL A 257 -7.31 -22.07 -29.61
CA VAL A 257 -8.05 -22.76 -28.54
C VAL A 257 -9.23 -21.93 -28.05
N LEU A 258 -9.06 -20.60 -27.94
CA LEU A 258 -10.12 -19.69 -27.50
C LEU A 258 -11.29 -19.64 -28.50
N PHE A 259 -11.00 -19.56 -29.81
CA PHE A 259 -12.02 -19.51 -30.87
C PHE A 259 -12.52 -20.88 -31.32
N GLY A 260 -11.70 -21.93 -31.19
CA GLY A 260 -12.05 -23.32 -31.53
C GLY A 260 -12.89 -24.03 -30.47
N GLY A 261 -13.17 -23.38 -29.34
CA GLY A 261 -13.96 -23.90 -28.24
C GLY A 261 -13.12 -24.75 -27.29
N TYR A 262 -13.03 -24.31 -26.03
CA TYR A 262 -12.36 -25.07 -24.96
C TYR A 262 -12.89 -26.49 -24.83
N ASP A 263 -14.17 -26.72 -25.16
CA ASP A 263 -14.82 -28.03 -25.12
C ASP A 263 -14.18 -29.09 -26.04
N ALA A 264 -13.58 -28.68 -27.17
CA ALA A 264 -12.88 -29.60 -28.07
C ALA A 264 -11.57 -30.10 -27.44
N VAL A 265 -10.80 -29.18 -26.83
CA VAL A 265 -9.52 -29.49 -26.17
C VAL A 265 -9.73 -30.24 -24.85
N LEU A 266 -10.77 -29.90 -24.09
CA LEU A 266 -11.10 -30.57 -22.83
C LEU A 266 -11.60 -32.00 -23.07
N LYS A 267 -12.35 -32.25 -24.15
CA LYS A 267 -12.75 -33.60 -24.57
C LYS A 267 -11.56 -34.46 -25.01
N GLU A 268 -10.59 -33.91 -25.73
CA GLU A 268 -9.40 -34.65 -26.18
C GLU A 268 -8.38 -34.91 -25.06
N THR A 269 -8.20 -33.96 -24.13
CA THR A 269 -7.20 -34.06 -23.05
C THR A 269 -7.74 -34.72 -21.78
N GLY A 270 -9.05 -34.88 -21.67
CA GLY A 270 -9.72 -35.42 -20.47
C GLY A 270 -9.58 -34.53 -19.22
N GLN A 271 -9.08 -33.30 -19.37
CA GLN A 271 -8.95 -32.36 -18.26
C GLN A 271 -10.27 -31.67 -17.97
N THR A 272 -10.53 -31.34 -16.70
CA THR A 272 -11.63 -30.43 -16.34
C THR A 272 -11.19 -28.96 -16.55
N TYR A 273 -12.13 -28.05 -16.80
CA TYR A 273 -11.86 -26.60 -16.93
C TYR A 273 -10.97 -26.06 -15.79
N ALA A 274 -11.25 -26.53 -14.57
CA ALA A 274 -10.52 -26.25 -13.34
C ALA A 274 -9.04 -26.68 -13.36
N GLN A 275 -8.73 -27.88 -13.87
CA GLN A 275 -7.36 -28.40 -13.95
C GLN A 275 -6.55 -27.65 -15.01
N TYR A 276 -7.18 -27.34 -16.15
CA TYR A 276 -6.58 -26.54 -17.20
C TYR A 276 -6.29 -25.09 -16.78
N ALA A 277 -7.12 -24.51 -15.91
CA ALA A 277 -6.92 -23.16 -15.39
C ALA A 277 -5.79 -23.08 -14.35
N ARG A 278 -5.61 -24.13 -13.53
CA ARG A 278 -4.56 -24.19 -12.50
C ARG A 278 -3.17 -24.46 -13.09
N GLN A 279 -3.07 -25.21 -14.18
CA GLN A 279 -1.84 -25.37 -14.95
C GLN A 279 -1.69 -24.18 -15.92
N GLY A 280 -0.51 -23.55 -15.96
CA GLY A 280 -0.24 -22.48 -16.93
C GLY A 280 -0.26 -21.08 -16.35
N PHE A 281 -1.15 -20.75 -15.40
CA PHE A 281 -1.27 -19.38 -14.89
C PHE A 281 0.04 -18.85 -14.29
N TRP A 282 0.68 -19.63 -13.41
CA TRP A 282 1.98 -19.25 -12.83
C TRP A 282 3.06 -19.11 -13.90
N GLN A 283 3.06 -19.96 -14.93
CA GLN A 283 3.98 -19.81 -16.06
C GLN A 283 3.71 -18.52 -16.84
N LEU A 284 2.45 -18.13 -17.04
CA LEU A 284 2.09 -16.89 -17.74
C LEU A 284 2.49 -15.65 -16.94
N LEU A 285 2.23 -15.62 -15.63
CA LEU A 285 2.70 -14.55 -14.75
C LEU A 285 4.23 -14.42 -14.80
N MET A 286 4.95 -15.55 -14.73
CA MET A 286 6.41 -15.56 -14.87
C MET A 286 6.86 -15.09 -16.26
N ALA A 287 6.13 -15.43 -17.31
CA ALA A 287 6.41 -14.95 -18.66
C ALA A 287 6.23 -13.42 -18.75
N THR A 288 5.18 -12.85 -18.16
CA THR A 288 4.96 -11.39 -18.08
C THR A 288 6.13 -10.71 -17.36
N LEU A 289 6.54 -11.24 -16.19
CA LEU A 289 7.65 -10.71 -15.41
C LEU A 289 9.00 -10.80 -16.17
N LEU A 290 9.30 -11.97 -16.73
CA LEU A 290 10.51 -12.19 -17.52
C LEU A 290 10.55 -11.29 -18.75
N THR A 291 9.39 -11.05 -19.38
CA THR A 291 9.31 -10.15 -20.53
C THR A 291 9.67 -8.72 -20.16
N LEU A 292 9.22 -8.22 -19.00
CA LEU A 292 9.65 -6.91 -18.51
C LEU A 292 11.16 -6.85 -18.25
N VAL A 293 11.75 -7.90 -17.67
CA VAL A 293 13.21 -8.00 -17.49
C VAL A 293 13.92 -7.96 -18.83
N VAL A 294 13.45 -8.74 -19.81
CA VAL A 294 13.99 -8.76 -21.18
C VAL A 294 13.91 -7.39 -21.81
N ILE A 295 12.79 -6.68 -21.68
CA ILE A 295 12.61 -5.32 -22.20
C ILE A 295 13.63 -4.36 -21.58
N VAL A 296 13.80 -4.39 -20.25
CA VAL A 296 14.76 -3.52 -19.55
C VAL A 296 16.20 -3.80 -20.01
N VAL A 297 16.59 -5.07 -20.12
CA VAL A 297 17.91 -5.48 -20.59
C VAL A 297 18.12 -5.12 -22.07
N ALA A 298 17.12 -5.36 -22.91
CA ALA A 298 17.14 -5.04 -24.32
C ALA A 298 17.29 -3.53 -24.54
N LEU A 299 16.57 -2.68 -23.80
CA LEU A 299 16.72 -1.23 -23.86
C LEU A 299 18.11 -0.77 -23.41
N ARG A 300 18.73 -1.46 -22.45
CA ARG A 300 20.09 -1.15 -21.98
C ARG A 300 21.12 -1.35 -23.09
N TRP A 301 21.03 -2.43 -23.86
CA TRP A 301 21.98 -2.79 -24.93
C TRP A 301 21.55 -2.41 -26.36
N ALA A 302 20.43 -1.68 -26.50
CA ALA A 302 19.86 -1.31 -27.79
C ALA A 302 20.88 -0.60 -28.71
N PRO A 303 20.88 -0.91 -30.03
CA PRO A 303 21.65 -0.19 -31.03
C PRO A 303 21.23 1.28 -31.11
N ARG A 304 22.20 2.20 -31.30
CA ARG A 304 22.00 3.65 -31.27
C ARG A 304 22.78 4.43 -32.35
N THR A 305 23.39 3.74 -33.31
CA THR A 305 24.34 4.34 -34.26
C THR A 305 23.67 4.95 -35.49
N ARG A 306 22.54 4.41 -35.94
CA ARG A 306 21.80 4.88 -37.13
C ARG A 306 20.37 5.30 -36.78
N SER A 307 19.79 6.19 -37.58
CA SER A 307 18.38 6.59 -37.44
C SER A 307 17.42 5.41 -37.55
N SER A 308 17.72 4.43 -38.43
CA SER A 308 16.95 3.19 -38.57
C SER A 308 17.04 2.24 -37.37
N ASP A 309 18.01 2.41 -36.46
CA ASP A 309 18.05 1.63 -35.21
C ASP A 309 16.86 1.95 -34.32
N ARG A 310 16.42 3.21 -34.31
CA ARG A 310 15.28 3.63 -33.48
C ARG A 310 13.99 2.96 -33.93
N THR A 311 13.79 2.87 -35.24
CA THR A 311 12.62 2.20 -35.82
C THR A 311 12.67 0.69 -35.57
N LEU A 312 13.84 0.05 -35.73
CA LEU A 312 14.03 -1.36 -35.41
C LEU A 312 13.72 -1.65 -33.94
N VAL A 313 14.30 -0.88 -33.01
CA VAL A 313 14.10 -1.08 -31.57
C VAL A 313 12.63 -0.88 -31.19
N ARG A 314 11.98 0.17 -31.70
CA ARG A 314 10.56 0.43 -31.46
C ARG A 314 9.66 -0.65 -32.05
N GLY A 315 9.97 -1.14 -33.25
CA GLY A 315 9.21 -2.22 -33.90
C GLY A 315 9.31 -3.51 -33.09
N VAL A 316 10.53 -3.99 -32.83
CA VAL A 316 10.75 -5.26 -32.13
C VAL A 316 10.19 -5.23 -30.70
N LEU A 317 10.53 -4.19 -29.91
CA LEU A 317 10.04 -4.11 -28.54
C LEU A 317 8.55 -3.77 -28.46
N GLY A 318 8.03 -2.96 -29.38
CA GLY A 318 6.60 -2.66 -29.47
C GLY A 318 5.78 -3.91 -29.78
N THR A 319 6.22 -4.72 -30.74
CA THR A 319 5.59 -6.01 -31.04
C THR A 319 5.68 -6.98 -29.87
N LEU A 320 6.85 -7.08 -29.22
CA LEU A 320 7.00 -7.90 -28.01
C LEU A 320 6.05 -7.47 -26.90
N CYS A 321 5.89 -6.16 -26.65
CA CYS A 321 4.95 -5.62 -25.67
C CYS A 321 3.50 -5.96 -26.05
N ALA A 322 3.12 -5.79 -27.33
CA ALA A 322 1.78 -6.13 -27.80
C ALA A 322 1.46 -7.62 -27.61
N LEU A 323 2.40 -8.51 -27.96
CA LEU A 323 2.25 -9.94 -27.72
C LEU A 323 2.20 -10.29 -26.24
N ALA A 324 2.96 -9.61 -25.40
CA ALA A 324 2.91 -9.78 -23.95
C ALA A 324 1.56 -9.34 -23.36
N LEU A 325 0.92 -8.29 -23.88
CA LEU A 325 -0.42 -7.89 -23.47
C LEU A 325 -1.49 -8.95 -23.81
N VAL A 326 -1.32 -9.66 -24.93
CA VAL A 326 -2.18 -10.81 -25.25
C VAL A 326 -1.98 -11.94 -24.24
N VAL A 327 -0.73 -12.19 -23.80
CA VAL A 327 -0.43 -13.16 -22.73
C VAL A 327 -1.08 -12.74 -21.41
N VAL A 328 -0.98 -11.46 -21.03
CA VAL A 328 -1.66 -10.91 -19.85
C VAL A 328 -3.17 -11.13 -19.93
N ALA A 329 -3.80 -10.83 -21.07
CA ALA A 329 -5.24 -11.05 -21.26
C ALA A 329 -5.62 -12.54 -21.13
N SER A 330 -4.78 -13.44 -21.65
CA SER A 330 -4.95 -14.89 -21.50
C SER A 330 -4.80 -15.33 -20.04
N ALA A 331 -3.85 -14.78 -19.30
CA ALA A 331 -3.67 -15.06 -17.88
C ALA A 331 -4.88 -14.61 -17.05
N VAL A 332 -5.42 -13.42 -17.33
CA VAL A 332 -6.66 -12.90 -16.72
C VAL A 332 -7.83 -13.84 -17.00
N ARG A 333 -8.02 -14.27 -18.26
CA ARG A 333 -9.10 -15.19 -18.64
C ARG A 333 -8.98 -16.56 -17.97
N ARG A 334 -7.75 -17.07 -17.80
CA ARG A 334 -7.51 -18.31 -17.03
C ARG A 334 -7.83 -18.16 -15.56
N MET A 335 -7.48 -17.02 -14.96
CA MET A 335 -7.82 -16.73 -13.56
C MET A 335 -9.33 -16.60 -13.37
N ASP A 336 -10.02 -15.97 -14.31
CA ASP A 336 -11.49 -15.85 -14.34
C ASP A 336 -12.16 -17.24 -14.30
N MET A 337 -11.76 -18.15 -15.20
CA MET A 337 -12.23 -19.54 -15.18
C MET A 337 -11.88 -20.30 -13.88
N TYR A 338 -10.71 -20.00 -13.28
CA TYR A 338 -10.34 -20.57 -11.99
C TYR A 338 -11.32 -20.07 -10.91
N VAL A 339 -11.59 -18.76 -10.85
CA VAL A 339 -12.50 -18.15 -9.88
C VAL A 339 -13.93 -18.65 -10.04
N GLU A 340 -14.43 -18.80 -11.27
CA GLU A 340 -15.76 -19.39 -11.53
C GLU A 340 -15.85 -20.82 -10.94
N ALA A 341 -14.81 -21.63 -11.13
CA ALA A 341 -14.79 -23.01 -10.64
C ALA A 341 -14.64 -23.15 -9.12
N TYR A 342 -13.78 -22.35 -8.48
CA TYR A 342 -13.34 -22.54 -7.09
C TYR A 342 -13.57 -21.34 -6.16
N GLY A 343 -14.27 -20.31 -6.61
CA GLY A 343 -14.46 -19.06 -5.87
C GLY A 343 -13.25 -18.12 -5.88
N LEU A 344 -13.43 -16.92 -5.35
CA LEU A 344 -12.37 -15.93 -5.19
C LEU A 344 -11.63 -16.15 -3.87
N THR A 345 -10.31 -15.94 -3.86
CA THR A 345 -9.48 -15.98 -2.65
C THR A 345 -8.50 -14.81 -2.64
N ARG A 346 -7.93 -14.50 -1.47
CA ARG A 346 -6.91 -13.47 -1.23
C ARG A 346 -5.73 -13.61 -2.20
N LEU A 347 -5.27 -14.83 -2.46
CA LEU A 347 -4.19 -15.09 -3.42
C LEU A 347 -4.63 -14.77 -4.85
N ARG A 348 -5.79 -15.29 -5.28
CA ARG A 348 -6.28 -15.11 -6.67
C ARG A 348 -6.50 -13.63 -6.99
N ILE A 349 -7.15 -12.87 -6.11
CA ILE A 349 -7.38 -11.43 -6.32
C ILE A 349 -6.07 -10.63 -6.29
N SER A 350 -5.13 -10.99 -5.41
CA SER A 350 -3.82 -10.31 -5.32
C SER A 350 -3.01 -10.51 -6.60
N VAL A 351 -2.93 -11.74 -7.10
CA VAL A 351 -2.17 -12.02 -8.32
C VAL A 351 -2.87 -11.44 -9.54
N LEU A 352 -4.21 -11.47 -9.61
CA LEU A 352 -4.96 -10.80 -10.67
C LEU A 352 -4.67 -9.30 -10.71
N THR A 353 -4.71 -8.63 -9.55
CA THR A 353 -4.42 -7.19 -9.43
C THR A 353 -2.98 -6.88 -9.83
N MET A 354 -2.02 -7.73 -9.42
CA MET A 354 -0.62 -7.61 -9.82
C MET A 354 -0.43 -7.78 -11.33
N GLU A 355 -1.08 -8.78 -11.94
CA GLU A 355 -1.00 -9.05 -13.38
C GLU A 355 -1.58 -7.87 -14.19
N LEU A 356 -2.70 -7.30 -13.75
CA LEU A 356 -3.28 -6.10 -14.36
C LEU A 356 -2.35 -4.89 -14.23
N TRP A 357 -1.69 -4.71 -13.08
CA TRP A 357 -0.69 -3.65 -12.91
C TRP A 357 0.52 -3.87 -13.81
N LEU A 358 1.03 -5.10 -13.96
CA LEU A 358 2.11 -5.43 -14.90
C LEU A 358 1.71 -5.14 -16.35
N GLY A 359 0.49 -5.51 -16.74
CA GLY A 359 -0.09 -5.14 -18.05
C GLY A 359 -0.12 -3.63 -18.25
N LEU A 360 -0.57 -2.87 -17.25
CA LEU A 360 -0.53 -1.40 -17.28
C LEU A 360 0.90 -0.87 -17.44
N VAL A 361 1.89 -1.46 -16.74
CA VAL A 361 3.30 -1.08 -16.91
C VAL A 361 3.77 -1.32 -18.35
N ILE A 362 3.39 -2.43 -19.00
CA ILE A 362 3.70 -2.69 -20.41
C ILE A 362 3.09 -1.61 -21.31
N VAL A 363 1.83 -1.22 -21.08
CA VAL A 363 1.17 -0.12 -21.81
C VAL A 363 1.92 1.20 -21.62
N LEU A 364 2.35 1.52 -20.39
CA LEU A 364 3.13 2.71 -20.10
C LEU A 364 4.50 2.68 -20.80
N ILE A 365 5.15 1.52 -20.90
CA ILE A 365 6.40 1.34 -21.66
C ILE A 365 6.19 1.61 -23.15
N MET A 366 5.11 1.08 -23.74
CA MET A 366 4.77 1.34 -25.14
C MET A 366 4.54 2.84 -25.39
N ALA A 367 3.76 3.48 -24.53
CA ALA A 367 3.52 4.92 -24.53
C ALA A 367 4.83 5.73 -24.40
N ALA A 368 5.76 5.29 -23.54
CA ALA A 368 7.07 5.89 -23.39
C ALA A 368 7.95 5.76 -24.66
N GLY A 369 7.73 4.71 -25.47
CA GLY A 369 8.36 4.55 -26.78
C GLY A 369 7.97 5.66 -27.78
N VAL A 370 6.75 6.18 -27.66
CA VAL A 370 6.18 7.24 -28.52
C VAL A 370 6.46 8.64 -27.95
N TRP A 371 6.07 8.89 -26.70
CA TRP A 371 6.14 10.22 -26.06
C TRP A 371 7.43 10.48 -25.27
N GLY A 372 8.34 9.50 -25.21
CA GLY A 372 9.61 9.58 -24.52
C GLY A 372 9.57 9.04 -23.08
N ALA A 373 10.68 8.47 -22.62
CA ALA A 373 10.73 7.72 -21.35
C ALA A 373 10.92 8.57 -20.08
N ARG A 374 10.97 9.90 -20.18
CA ARG A 374 11.26 10.78 -19.03
C ARG A 374 10.17 10.82 -17.97
N TRP A 375 8.93 10.50 -18.33
CA TRP A 375 7.79 10.47 -17.41
C TRP A 375 7.52 9.07 -16.84
N LEU A 376 8.07 8.02 -17.47
CA LEU A 376 7.77 6.62 -17.19
C LEU A 376 7.98 6.22 -15.71
N PRO A 377 9.11 6.56 -15.04
CA PRO A 377 9.32 6.14 -13.65
C PRO A 377 8.22 6.66 -12.71
N ARG A 378 7.78 7.91 -12.94
CA ARG A 378 6.71 8.52 -12.13
C ARG A 378 5.35 7.95 -12.45
N ALA A 379 5.06 7.69 -13.72
CA ALA A 379 3.78 7.08 -14.08
C ALA A 379 3.66 5.65 -13.54
N VAL A 380 4.72 4.85 -13.58
CA VAL A 380 4.73 3.50 -12.99
C VAL A 380 4.52 3.57 -11.47
N ALA A 381 5.21 4.48 -10.78
CA ALA A 381 5.02 4.68 -9.34
C ALA A 381 3.61 5.21 -9.00
N ALA A 382 3.05 6.10 -9.82
CA ALA A 382 1.70 6.63 -9.60
C ALA A 382 0.63 5.59 -9.88
N ALA A 383 0.84 4.74 -10.89
CA ALA A 383 0.02 3.57 -11.14
C ALA A 383 0.05 2.59 -9.96
N ALA A 384 1.22 2.34 -9.37
CA ALA A 384 1.31 1.50 -8.17
C ALA A 384 0.55 2.10 -6.97
N VAL A 385 0.73 3.40 -6.71
CA VAL A 385 -0.03 4.12 -5.66
C VAL A 385 -1.54 4.03 -5.92
N ALA A 386 -1.98 4.27 -7.15
CA ALA A 386 -3.40 4.22 -7.52
C ALA A 386 -3.98 2.81 -7.40
N VAL A 387 -3.24 1.78 -7.82
CA VAL A 387 -3.68 0.38 -7.70
C VAL A 387 -3.77 -0.03 -6.24
N VAL A 388 -2.77 0.26 -5.40
CA VAL A 388 -2.83 -0.07 -3.96
C VAL A 388 -3.95 0.69 -3.26
N LEU A 389 -4.16 1.96 -3.61
CA LEU A 389 -5.26 2.76 -3.06
C LEU A 389 -6.61 2.16 -3.46
N GLY A 390 -6.84 1.89 -4.75
CA GLY A 390 -8.07 1.29 -5.23
C GLY A 390 -8.32 -0.09 -4.62
N PHE A 391 -7.27 -0.92 -4.55
CA PHE A 391 -7.32 -2.25 -3.96
C PHE A 391 -7.69 -2.20 -2.46
N GLY A 392 -7.09 -1.30 -1.70
CA GLY A 392 -7.46 -1.05 -0.30
C GLY A 392 -8.89 -0.54 -0.18
N LEU A 393 -9.28 0.47 -0.96
CA LEU A 393 -10.61 1.10 -0.86
C LEU A 393 -11.75 0.17 -1.26
N VAL A 394 -11.55 -0.75 -2.21
CA VAL A 394 -12.58 -1.74 -2.59
C VAL A 394 -12.89 -2.72 -1.46
N SER A 395 -11.98 -2.88 -0.49
CA SER A 395 -11.94 -4.01 0.45
C SER A 395 -11.89 -5.36 -0.27
N PRO A 396 -10.71 -5.96 -0.44
CA PRO A 396 -10.59 -7.23 -1.14
C PRO A 396 -11.27 -8.37 -0.38
N ASP A 397 -11.31 -8.35 0.96
CA ASP A 397 -12.03 -9.36 1.74
C ASP A 397 -13.55 -9.22 1.57
N GLY A 398 -14.08 -7.99 1.53
CA GLY A 398 -15.49 -7.75 1.21
C GLY A 398 -15.88 -8.21 -0.19
N LEU A 399 -15.05 -7.91 -1.20
CA LEU A 399 -15.28 -8.36 -2.59
C LEU A 399 -15.20 -9.89 -2.72
N ILE A 400 -14.28 -10.54 -1.99
CA ILE A 400 -14.17 -11.99 -1.94
C ILE A 400 -15.47 -12.60 -1.39
N ALA A 401 -15.98 -12.06 -0.28
CA ALA A 401 -17.22 -12.53 0.33
C ALA A 401 -18.40 -12.36 -0.63
N GLU A 402 -18.56 -11.17 -1.23
CA GLU A 402 -19.65 -10.89 -2.17
C GLU A 402 -19.66 -11.85 -3.36
N ARG A 403 -18.51 -12.03 -4.03
CA ARG A 403 -18.41 -12.95 -5.19
C ARG A 403 -18.61 -14.41 -4.81
N ASN A 404 -18.20 -14.83 -3.62
CA ASN A 404 -18.38 -16.19 -3.16
C ASN A 404 -19.84 -16.47 -2.76
N VAL A 405 -20.53 -15.49 -2.19
CA VAL A 405 -21.98 -15.58 -1.88
C VAL A 405 -22.79 -15.62 -3.17
N GLU A 406 -22.53 -14.74 -4.15
CA GLU A 406 -23.19 -14.79 -5.48
C GLU A 406 -22.99 -16.16 -6.18
N ARG A 407 -21.76 -16.71 -6.10
CA ARG A 407 -21.47 -18.04 -6.64
C ARG A 407 -22.23 -19.13 -5.90
N TYR A 408 -22.37 -19.01 -4.58
CA TYR A 408 -23.13 -19.98 -3.78
C TYR A 408 -24.59 -20.03 -4.19
N GLU A 409 -25.24 -18.88 -4.40
CA GLU A 409 -26.64 -18.81 -4.86
C GLU A 409 -26.86 -19.56 -6.19
N THR A 410 -25.86 -19.55 -7.07
CA THR A 410 -25.96 -20.20 -8.39
C THR A 410 -25.54 -21.68 -8.37
N THR A 411 -24.52 -22.03 -7.58
CA THR A 411 -23.85 -23.36 -7.66
C THR A 411 -24.10 -24.26 -6.46
N GLY A 412 -24.59 -23.71 -5.35
CA GLY A 412 -24.71 -24.38 -4.05
C GLY A 412 -23.38 -24.70 -3.37
N ARG A 413 -22.23 -24.32 -3.94
CA ARG A 413 -20.90 -24.61 -3.37
C ARG A 413 -20.31 -23.40 -2.65
N PHE A 414 -19.90 -23.56 -1.40
CA PHE A 414 -19.37 -22.47 -0.59
C PHE A 414 -18.29 -22.95 0.37
N ASP A 415 -17.09 -22.39 0.28
CA ASP A 415 -15.96 -22.71 1.15
C ASP A 415 -16.10 -21.96 2.48
N LEU A 416 -16.86 -22.57 3.40
CA LEU A 416 -17.17 -22.01 4.71
C LEU A 416 -15.92 -21.78 5.58
N PRO A 417 -14.97 -22.74 5.72
CA PRO A 417 -13.75 -22.49 6.49
C PRO A 417 -12.94 -21.31 5.97
N TYR A 418 -12.90 -21.13 4.65
CA TYR A 418 -12.23 -19.98 4.06
C TYR A 418 -12.96 -18.66 4.37
N ALA A 419 -14.29 -18.64 4.30
CA ALA A 419 -15.11 -17.46 4.58
C ALA A 419 -14.98 -16.97 6.02
N ARG A 420 -14.86 -17.88 6.99
CA ARG A 420 -14.64 -17.55 8.42
C ARG A 420 -13.34 -16.79 8.69
N GLY A 421 -12.30 -17.03 7.88
CA GLY A 421 -11.00 -16.38 8.02
C GLY A 421 -10.90 -15.01 7.35
N LEU A 422 -12.00 -14.48 6.79
CA LEU A 422 -12.07 -13.13 6.22
C LEU A 422 -12.21 -12.08 7.32
N SER A 423 -11.77 -10.85 7.04
CA SER A 423 -11.93 -9.74 8.00
C SER A 423 -13.37 -9.26 8.13
N ALA A 424 -13.63 -8.38 9.10
CA ALA A 424 -14.95 -7.78 9.35
C ALA A 424 -15.59 -7.11 8.12
N ASP A 425 -14.79 -6.69 7.11
CA ASP A 425 -15.32 -6.16 5.86
C ASP A 425 -16.18 -7.17 5.06
N ALA A 426 -16.08 -8.47 5.36
CA ALA A 426 -16.87 -9.52 4.74
C ALA A 426 -18.32 -9.62 5.29
N VAL A 427 -18.58 -9.09 6.49
CA VAL A 427 -19.86 -9.25 7.20
C VAL A 427 -21.06 -8.81 6.36
N PRO A 428 -21.08 -7.65 5.68
CA PRO A 428 -22.25 -7.24 4.89
C PRO A 428 -22.61 -8.18 3.73
N ALA A 429 -21.64 -8.92 3.20
CA ALA A 429 -21.89 -9.91 2.15
C ALA A 429 -22.32 -11.26 2.75
N LEU A 430 -21.65 -11.71 3.83
CA LEU A 430 -21.97 -12.96 4.50
C LEU A 430 -23.35 -12.92 5.20
N ASP A 431 -23.80 -11.74 5.64
CA ASP A 431 -25.14 -11.55 6.22
C ASP A 431 -26.30 -11.86 5.26
N ARG A 432 -26.03 -11.88 3.95
CA ARG A 432 -27.04 -12.21 2.92
C ARG A 432 -27.33 -13.71 2.82
N LEU A 433 -26.48 -14.55 3.40
CA LEU A 433 -26.66 -16.00 3.38
C LEU A 433 -27.91 -16.40 4.18
N GLU A 434 -28.50 -17.54 3.80
CA GLU A 434 -29.56 -18.16 4.58
C GLU A 434 -28.99 -18.94 5.78
N GLU A 435 -29.81 -19.09 6.83
CA GLU A 435 -29.44 -19.95 7.96
C GLU A 435 -29.47 -21.44 7.55
N PRO A 436 -28.53 -22.27 8.03
CA PRO A 436 -27.53 -22.00 9.07
C PRO A 436 -26.20 -21.41 8.54
N MET A 437 -26.02 -21.30 7.22
CA MET A 437 -24.74 -20.92 6.61
C MET A 437 -24.27 -19.53 7.05
N ARG A 438 -25.21 -18.60 7.19
CA ARG A 438 -24.96 -17.25 7.71
C ARG A 438 -24.33 -17.27 9.10
N SER A 439 -24.99 -17.89 10.08
CA SER A 439 -24.46 -17.96 11.45
C SER A 439 -23.13 -18.70 11.49
N CYS A 440 -23.01 -19.79 10.73
CA CYS A 440 -21.75 -20.53 10.64
C CYS A 440 -20.60 -19.69 10.05
N ALA A 441 -20.84 -18.79 9.11
CA ALA A 441 -19.80 -17.97 8.49
C ALA A 441 -19.41 -16.75 9.33
N LEU A 442 -20.36 -16.19 10.08
CA LEU A 442 -20.18 -14.97 10.87
C LEU A 442 -19.67 -15.21 12.29
N TRP A 443 -19.72 -16.45 12.80
CA TRP A 443 -19.37 -16.76 14.19
C TRP A 443 -17.97 -16.30 14.57
N ASP A 444 -16.93 -16.79 13.87
CA ASP A 444 -15.53 -16.49 14.20
C ASP A 444 -15.25 -14.98 14.11
N ILE A 445 -15.88 -14.29 13.15
CA ILE A 445 -15.77 -12.84 12.98
C ILE A 445 -16.42 -12.10 14.15
N LYS A 446 -17.58 -12.56 14.62
CA LYS A 446 -18.24 -11.99 15.79
C LYS A 446 -17.39 -12.18 17.05
N GLU A 447 -16.86 -13.38 17.26
CA GLU A 447 -16.00 -13.69 18.40
C GLU A 447 -14.77 -12.77 18.44
N GLU A 448 -14.09 -12.59 17.30
CA GLU A 448 -12.96 -11.65 17.18
C GLU A 448 -13.38 -10.19 17.47
N LEU A 449 -14.57 -9.77 17.03
CA LEU A 449 -15.07 -8.42 17.29
C LEU A 449 -15.46 -8.21 18.76
N ASP A 450 -16.00 -9.23 19.42
CA ASP A 450 -16.39 -9.24 20.83
C ASP A 450 -15.13 -9.24 21.74
N GLU A 451 -14.08 -9.99 21.38
CA GLU A 451 -12.78 -9.90 22.06
C GLU A 451 -12.22 -8.47 22.02
N ARG A 452 -12.49 -7.75 20.92
CA ARG A 452 -12.10 -6.35 20.71
C ARG A 452 -13.17 -5.34 21.14
N GLN A 453 -14.18 -5.74 21.92
CA GLN A 453 -15.34 -4.88 22.23
C GLN A 453 -14.95 -3.53 22.85
N HIS A 454 -13.88 -3.49 23.66
CA HIS A 454 -13.41 -2.30 24.38
C HIS A 454 -12.42 -1.43 23.59
N VAL A 455 -12.22 -1.68 22.28
CA VAL A 455 -11.34 -0.84 21.47
C VAL A 455 -12.00 0.53 21.24
N PRO A 456 -11.32 1.65 21.55
CA PRO A 456 -11.89 2.98 21.40
C PRO A 456 -12.09 3.39 19.93
N TRP A 457 -13.03 4.31 19.70
CA TRP A 457 -13.54 4.67 18.37
C TRP A 457 -12.46 5.10 17.35
N TYR A 458 -11.35 5.70 17.81
CA TYR A 458 -10.26 6.17 16.95
C TYR A 458 -9.34 5.03 16.46
N ALA A 459 -9.41 3.88 17.12
CA ALA A 459 -8.71 2.65 16.75
C ALA A 459 -9.60 1.66 15.97
N THR A 460 -10.90 1.93 15.87
CA THR A 460 -11.87 1.14 15.10
C THR A 460 -11.95 1.63 13.65
N SER A 461 -11.92 0.71 12.69
CA SER A 461 -12.17 1.04 11.28
C SER A 461 -13.67 1.16 10.98
N TRP A 462 -14.04 1.87 9.91
CA TRP A 462 -15.44 1.93 9.47
C TRP A 462 -16.01 0.53 9.16
N GLY A 463 -15.21 -0.34 8.55
CA GLY A 463 -15.58 -1.73 8.27
C GLY A 463 -15.93 -2.53 9.53
N GLU A 464 -15.13 -2.40 10.60
CA GLU A 464 -15.43 -3.02 11.90
C GLU A 464 -16.70 -2.43 12.53
N ALA A 465 -16.88 -1.11 12.48
CA ALA A 465 -18.05 -0.44 13.05
C ALA A 465 -19.35 -0.89 12.33
N GLU A 466 -19.33 -0.99 11.01
CA GLU A 466 -20.46 -1.47 10.22
C GLU A 466 -20.74 -2.95 10.47
N ALA A 467 -19.69 -3.78 10.58
CA ALA A 467 -19.83 -5.19 10.92
C ALA A 467 -20.50 -5.39 12.29
N ARG A 468 -20.07 -4.63 13.31
CA ARG A 468 -20.70 -4.65 14.64
C ARG A 468 -22.18 -4.27 14.56
N ARG A 469 -22.51 -3.20 13.85
CA ARG A 469 -23.91 -2.76 13.67
C ARG A 469 -24.79 -3.89 13.11
N ILE A 470 -24.33 -4.58 12.07
CA ILE A 470 -25.06 -5.69 11.44
C ILE A 470 -25.22 -6.87 12.41
N LEU A 471 -24.15 -7.24 13.13
CA LEU A 471 -24.15 -8.36 14.06
C LEU A 471 -24.98 -8.07 15.33
N ASP A 472 -25.05 -6.82 15.78
CA ASP A 472 -25.89 -6.40 16.90
C ASP A 472 -27.38 -6.38 16.51
N GLU A 473 -27.71 -5.95 15.28
CA GLU A 473 -29.07 -6.00 14.75
C GLU A 473 -29.57 -7.42 14.53
N ARG A 474 -28.68 -8.34 14.13
CA ARG A 474 -29.03 -9.72 13.81
C ARG A 474 -27.91 -10.67 14.26
N PRO A 475 -27.84 -11.03 15.55
CA PRO A 475 -26.78 -11.88 16.05
C PRO A 475 -26.83 -13.28 15.41
N PRO A 476 -25.67 -13.91 15.14
CA PRO A 476 -25.63 -15.30 14.68
C PRO A 476 -26.24 -16.21 15.75
N VAL A 477 -26.98 -17.22 15.29
CA VAL A 477 -27.78 -18.13 16.13
C VAL A 477 -27.09 -19.49 16.23
N GLY A 478 -26.92 -20.00 17.46
CA GLY A 478 -26.32 -21.31 17.75
C GLY A 478 -24.80 -21.27 17.97
N ASP A 479 -24.23 -22.34 18.51
CA ASP A 479 -22.79 -22.46 18.83
C ASP A 479 -21.98 -22.91 17.59
N ALA A 480 -20.74 -22.45 17.39
CA ALA A 480 -19.87 -22.87 16.25
C ALA A 480 -19.65 -24.41 16.15
N SER A 481 -19.83 -25.10 17.27
CA SER A 481 -19.74 -26.55 17.43
C SER A 481 -21.09 -27.27 17.32
N GLY A 482 -22.16 -26.53 17.05
CA GLY A 482 -23.49 -27.08 16.86
C GLY A 482 -23.54 -28.05 15.66
N PRO A 483 -24.36 -29.11 15.73
CA PRO A 483 -24.46 -30.11 14.67
C PRO A 483 -24.74 -29.48 13.30
N ALA A 484 -25.46 -28.36 13.24
CA ALA A 484 -25.77 -27.65 11.99
C ALA A 484 -24.54 -27.14 11.20
N CYS A 485 -23.46 -26.68 11.87
CA CYS A 485 -22.25 -26.25 11.16
C CYS A 485 -21.28 -27.41 10.86
N GLY A 486 -21.30 -28.45 11.70
CA GLY A 486 -20.49 -29.66 11.52
C GLY A 486 -21.07 -30.70 10.55
N GLU A 487 -22.39 -30.71 10.35
CA GLU A 487 -23.13 -31.59 9.42
C GLU A 487 -23.16 -31.08 7.99
N LEU A 488 -22.77 -29.82 7.75
CA LEU A 488 -22.43 -29.34 6.41
C LEU A 488 -21.22 -30.15 5.93
N GLY A 489 -21.48 -31.28 5.25
CA GLY A 489 -20.49 -32.31 4.97
C GLY A 489 -19.39 -31.91 3.95
N PRO A 490 -18.41 -32.81 3.69
CA PRO A 490 -17.26 -32.57 2.81
C PRO A 490 -17.60 -32.12 1.36
N GLU A 491 -18.85 -32.24 0.92
CA GLU A 491 -19.34 -31.75 -0.37
C GLU A 491 -19.41 -30.22 -0.47
N PHE A 492 -19.47 -29.51 0.66
CA PHE A 492 -19.35 -28.04 0.72
C PHE A 492 -17.90 -27.56 0.73
N TYR A 493 -16.91 -28.45 0.90
CA TYR A 493 -15.48 -28.09 1.05
C TYR A 493 -14.67 -28.22 -0.26
N ARG A 494 -15.28 -28.52 -1.42
CA ARG A 494 -14.57 -28.74 -2.70
C ARG A 494 -15.00 -27.88 -3.89
#